data_AF-A0A1W1H0L2-F1
#
_entry.id   AF-A0A1W1H0L2-F1
#
_cell.length_a   1.000
_cell.length_b   1.000
_cell.length_c   1.000
_cell.angle_alpha   90.00
_cell.angle_beta   90.00
_cell.angle_gamma   90.00
#
_symmetry.space_group_name_H-M   'P 1'
#
loop_
_entity.id
_entity.type
_entity.pdbx_description
1 polymer ?
#
loop_
_entity_poly.entity_id
_entity_poly.type
_entity_poly.pdbx_seq_one_letter_code
_entity_poly.pdbx_strand_id
1 'polypeptide(L)'
;MFPRTIRACVLMLVACCGHADAEPAQTEALRFQQNLLAVLECRASADTRQTVASTLRAARYGDPAGRPLHLRDWHFEQAGDADAASVTVIDMPVPLTAQGVRTQRVFADAQGLSIAIDAAARDRIVARHGLQLQSSTLREPFRVWSARSVDGNTSAPSIMVSSDGDGYRLGCTAQSASTQGTLPLDRQQRADANDLTAAIECRADDAALRRVGRLLQQVMEQPQGEWPAEVRAVSAPTHAINGTVLPIFQIELQTPLQIQGITTDKVLAAPAGLTAADLGRINVASVLLDAGLTTAHQQAGVQVWQREASRSSLPSGSIRIHERVVARADDGTVLTGCSSSQMRAAASDPQSANIPH
;
A
#
# COMPACT_ATOMS: atom_id res chain seq x y z
N MET A 1 43.77 84.72 24.05
CA MET A 1 42.95 83.79 23.27
C MET A 1 41.48 84.06 23.61
N PHE A 2 40.77 84.63 22.64
CA PHE A 2 39.31 84.86 22.59
C PHE A 2 38.57 83.50 22.41
N PRO A 3 37.21 83.41 22.42
CA PRO A 3 36.18 84.30 22.98
C PRO A 3 34.97 83.58 23.65
N ARG A 4 34.25 84.37 24.47
CA ARG A 4 32.79 84.65 24.49
C ARG A 4 31.75 83.59 24.04
N THR A 5 30.83 83.30 24.98
CA THR A 5 29.33 83.34 24.94
C THR A 5 28.61 82.77 23.71
N ILE A 6 27.50 82.01 23.85
CA ILE A 6 26.15 82.52 24.11
C ILE A 6 25.21 81.36 24.51
N ARG A 7 24.30 81.63 25.45
CA ARG A 7 23.14 80.83 25.89
C ARG A 7 22.07 80.70 24.80
N ALA A 8 21.44 79.53 24.71
CA ALA A 8 19.99 79.40 24.50
C ALA A 8 19.49 78.02 25.00
N CYS A 9 18.55 78.03 25.95
CA CYS A 9 17.62 76.93 26.20
C CYS A 9 16.56 76.96 25.07
N VAL A 10 16.00 75.85 24.57
CA VAL A 10 14.88 75.08 25.13
C VAL A 10 14.44 74.08 24.04
N LEU A 11 14.11 72.83 24.42
CA LEU A 11 12.95 71.98 24.00
C LEU A 11 13.31 70.49 23.86
N MET A 12 12.73 69.71 24.77
CA MET A 12 12.45 68.28 24.60
C MET A 12 11.45 68.07 23.46
N LEU A 13 11.72 67.07 22.63
CA LEU A 13 10.69 66.33 21.89
C LEU A 13 11.13 64.87 21.82
N VAL A 14 10.47 64.06 22.65
CA VAL A 14 10.44 62.61 22.61
C VAL A 14 9.55 62.20 21.44
N ALA A 15 10.09 61.43 20.50
CA ALA A 15 9.30 60.68 19.53
C ALA A 15 10.03 59.36 19.17
N CYS A 16 9.46 58.28 19.69
CA CYS A 16 9.55 56.87 19.32
C CYS A 16 10.40 56.51 18.08
N CYS A 17 11.62 56.02 18.30
CA CYS A 17 12.21 55.02 17.40
C CYS A 17 11.83 53.65 17.96
N GLY A 18 10.77 53.08 17.40
CA GLY A 18 10.38 51.69 17.64
C GLY A 18 11.58 50.79 17.37
N HIS A 19 11.89 49.95 18.35
CA HIS A 19 12.71 48.77 18.12
C HIS A 19 11.86 47.87 17.21
N ALA A 20 12.04 48.02 15.90
CA ALA A 20 11.70 46.95 15.00
C ALA A 20 12.68 45.83 15.34
N ASP A 21 12.22 44.86 16.12
CA ASP A 21 12.84 43.54 16.18
C ASP A 21 12.86 43.01 14.74
N ALA A 22 13.97 43.28 14.05
CA ALA A 22 14.27 42.65 12.79
C ALA A 22 14.54 41.18 13.11
N GLU A 23 13.49 40.35 13.02
CA GLU A 23 13.69 38.92 12.80
C GLU A 23 14.74 38.77 11.70
N PRO A 24 15.85 38.04 11.94
CA PRO A 24 16.84 37.86 10.90
C PRO A 24 16.15 37.15 9.74
N ALA A 25 16.05 37.86 8.61
CA ALA A 25 15.55 37.31 7.36
C ALA A 25 16.33 36.03 7.04
N GLN A 26 15.75 34.88 7.38
CA GLN A 26 16.21 33.60 6.88
C GLN A 26 16.24 33.73 5.36
N THR A 27 17.43 33.60 4.76
CA THR A 27 17.57 33.61 3.30
C THR A 27 16.63 32.56 2.71
N GLU A 28 15.93 32.89 1.62
CA GLU A 28 14.94 32.00 1.00
C GLU A 28 15.51 30.60 0.74
N ALA A 29 16.81 30.53 0.41
CA ALA A 29 17.57 29.29 0.27
C ALA A 29 17.56 28.42 1.54
N LEU A 30 17.84 29.03 2.70
CA LEU A 30 17.83 28.33 4.00
C LEU A 30 16.43 27.83 4.34
N ARG A 31 15.40 28.65 4.10
CA ARG A 31 14.00 28.27 4.33
C ARG A 31 13.60 27.11 3.41
N PHE A 32 13.97 27.16 2.13
CA PHE A 32 13.70 26.07 1.19
C PHE A 32 14.39 24.78 1.62
N GLN A 33 15.67 24.84 2.03
CA GLN A 33 16.41 23.68 2.51
C GLN A 33 15.78 23.08 3.78
N GLN A 34 15.36 23.91 4.74
CA GLN A 34 14.67 23.45 5.95
C GLN A 34 13.32 22.79 5.63
N ASN A 35 12.57 23.35 4.67
CA ASN A 35 11.31 22.79 4.21
C ASN A 35 11.52 21.47 3.48
N LEU A 36 12.49 21.38 2.57
CA LEU A 36 12.83 20.14 1.87
C LEU A 36 13.23 19.04 2.86
N LEU A 37 14.06 19.38 3.86
CA LEU A 37 14.42 18.47 4.93
C LEU A 37 13.18 18.02 5.71
N ALA A 38 12.28 18.95 6.04
CA ALA A 38 11.02 18.62 6.71
C ALA A 38 10.15 17.67 5.89
N VAL A 39 10.14 17.80 4.56
CA VAL A 39 9.43 16.90 3.66
C VAL A 39 10.06 15.51 3.69
N LEU A 40 11.39 15.41 3.53
CA LEU A 40 12.11 14.12 3.54
C LEU A 40 12.07 13.41 4.90
N GLU A 41 11.87 14.14 5.98
CA GLU A 41 11.72 13.60 7.34
C GLU A 41 10.26 13.37 7.75
N CYS A 42 9.31 13.55 6.83
CA CYS A 42 7.87 13.38 7.05
C CYS A 42 7.28 14.25 8.18
N ARG A 43 7.92 15.38 8.47
CA ARG A 43 7.49 16.35 9.49
C ARG A 43 6.85 17.61 8.91
N ALA A 44 6.83 17.74 7.58
CA ALA A 44 6.25 18.88 6.89
C ALA A 44 4.72 18.85 6.88
N SER A 45 4.10 20.04 7.01
CA SER A 45 2.66 20.22 6.81
C SER A 45 2.26 19.98 5.35
N ALA A 46 0.95 19.92 5.06
CA ALA A 46 0.45 19.86 3.69
C ALA A 46 0.90 21.09 2.86
N ASP A 47 0.78 22.28 3.45
CA ASP A 47 1.20 23.54 2.80
C ASP A 47 2.70 23.54 2.49
N THR A 48 3.55 23.13 3.45
CA THR A 48 5.00 23.06 3.24
C THR A 48 5.36 22.09 2.12
N ARG A 49 4.72 20.91 2.07
CA ARG A 49 4.91 19.96 0.97
C ARG A 49 4.51 20.56 -0.38
N GLN A 50 3.37 21.23 -0.42
CA GLN A 50 2.89 21.88 -1.64
C GLN A 50 3.83 22.99 -2.10
N THR A 51 4.36 23.81 -1.18
CA THR A 51 5.34 24.86 -1.47
C THR A 51 6.65 24.28 -2.02
N VAL A 52 7.17 23.20 -1.41
CA VAL A 52 8.39 22.55 -1.91
C VAL A 52 8.15 21.97 -3.30
N ALA A 53 7.03 21.25 -3.49
CA ALA A 53 6.69 20.64 -4.77
C ALA A 53 6.47 21.69 -5.88
N SER A 54 5.79 22.81 -5.58
CA SER A 54 5.57 23.88 -6.56
C SER A 54 6.87 24.60 -6.92
N THR A 55 7.76 24.83 -5.94
CA THR A 55 9.05 25.47 -6.16
C THR A 55 9.96 24.58 -7.02
N LEU A 56 10.03 23.28 -6.74
CA LEU A 56 10.78 22.32 -7.56
C LEU A 56 10.21 22.20 -8.98
N ARG A 57 8.87 22.16 -9.11
CA ARG A 57 8.19 22.14 -10.40
C ARG A 57 8.49 23.40 -11.22
N ALA A 58 8.44 24.57 -10.60
CA ALA A 58 8.78 25.83 -11.23
C ALA A 58 10.26 25.89 -11.65
N ALA A 59 11.17 25.35 -10.82
CA ALA A 59 12.59 25.27 -11.19
C ALA A 59 12.83 24.34 -12.40
N ARG A 60 12.12 23.21 -12.48
CA ARG A 60 12.27 22.24 -13.56
C ARG A 60 11.63 22.69 -14.89
N TYR A 61 10.38 23.13 -14.85
CA TYR A 61 9.57 23.38 -16.04
C TYR A 61 9.29 24.86 -16.32
N GLY A 62 9.63 25.75 -15.38
CA GLY A 62 9.45 27.18 -15.56
C GLY A 62 10.49 27.78 -16.51
N ASP A 63 10.26 29.04 -16.88
CA ASP A 63 11.22 29.83 -17.64
C ASP A 63 12.58 29.85 -16.93
N PRO A 64 13.69 29.50 -17.61
CA PRO A 64 15.04 29.62 -17.05
C PRO A 64 15.33 31.00 -16.43
N ALA A 65 14.78 32.09 -16.98
CA ALA A 65 14.94 33.43 -16.43
C ALA A 65 14.18 33.65 -15.11
N GLY A 66 13.05 32.95 -14.93
CA GLY A 66 12.22 32.98 -13.72
C GLY A 66 12.60 31.94 -12.66
N ARG A 67 13.64 31.12 -12.89
CA ARG A 67 14.10 30.11 -11.92
C ARG A 67 14.59 30.80 -10.64
N PRO A 68 14.12 30.37 -9.44
CA PRO A 68 14.60 30.90 -8.17
C PRO A 68 16.13 30.85 -8.08
N LEU A 69 16.75 31.95 -7.64
CA LEU A 69 18.22 32.10 -7.62
C LEU A 69 18.91 30.94 -6.90
N HIS A 70 18.34 30.48 -5.79
CA HIS A 70 18.88 29.41 -4.95
C HIS A 70 18.75 28.00 -5.55
N LEU A 71 18.04 27.84 -6.68
CA LEU A 71 17.86 26.58 -7.40
C LEU A 71 18.53 26.58 -8.79
N ARG A 72 19.29 27.63 -9.14
CA ARG A 72 19.92 27.73 -10.47
C ARG A 72 20.88 26.60 -10.78
N ASP A 73 21.68 26.22 -9.79
CA ASP A 73 22.72 25.19 -9.90
C ASP A 73 22.19 23.76 -9.64
N TRP A 74 20.87 23.61 -9.50
CA TRP A 74 20.24 22.29 -9.33
C TRP A 74 20.01 21.66 -10.70
N HIS A 75 20.33 20.38 -10.81
CA HIS A 75 20.16 19.63 -12.04
C HIS A 75 18.95 18.69 -11.94
N PHE A 76 18.17 18.61 -13.00
CA PHE A 76 16.95 17.82 -13.07
C PHE A 76 17.02 16.91 -14.29
N GLU A 77 17.04 15.61 -14.06
CA GLU A 77 17.08 14.59 -15.10
C GLU A 77 15.83 13.71 -15.01
N GLN A 78 15.27 13.36 -16.16
CA GLN A 78 14.21 12.35 -16.21
C GLN A 78 14.85 10.98 -16.41
N ALA A 79 14.61 10.06 -15.47
CA ALA A 79 15.03 8.67 -15.54
C ALA A 79 13.81 7.76 -15.76
N GLY A 80 14.00 6.74 -16.59
CA GLY A 80 12.97 5.76 -16.97
C GLY A 80 12.37 6.00 -18.36
N ASP A 81 11.87 4.91 -18.97
CA ASP A 81 11.18 4.95 -20.25
C ASP A 81 9.80 5.65 -20.14
N ALA A 82 9.27 6.13 -21.27
CA ALA A 82 8.00 6.87 -21.33
C ALA A 82 6.78 6.09 -20.77
N ASP A 83 6.86 4.75 -20.75
CA ASP A 83 5.80 3.86 -20.24
C ASP A 83 6.03 3.41 -18.79
N ALA A 84 7.21 3.70 -18.20
CA ALA A 84 7.50 3.45 -16.79
C ALA A 84 7.09 4.65 -15.94
N ALA A 85 6.89 4.44 -14.62
CA ALA A 85 6.63 5.53 -13.69
C ALA A 85 7.82 6.52 -13.71
N SER A 86 7.69 7.62 -14.45
CA SER A 86 8.79 8.57 -14.66
C SER A 86 9.35 9.05 -13.33
N VAL A 87 10.65 8.81 -13.11
CA VAL A 87 11.37 9.28 -11.93
C VAL A 87 12.13 10.53 -12.33
N THR A 88 12.07 11.56 -11.49
CA THR A 88 12.90 12.75 -11.64
C THR A 88 14.05 12.67 -10.69
N VAL A 89 15.26 12.64 -11.21
CA VAL A 89 16.49 12.74 -10.41
C VAL A 89 16.83 14.20 -10.26
N ILE A 90 16.99 14.65 -9.01
CA ILE A 90 17.30 16.02 -8.65
C ILE A 90 18.65 16.03 -7.95
N ASP A 91 19.68 16.53 -8.64
CA ASP A 91 21.02 16.70 -8.08
C ASP A 91 21.17 18.11 -7.50
N MET A 92 21.60 18.14 -6.24
CA MET A 92 21.74 19.34 -5.44
C MET A 92 23.23 19.70 -5.29
N PRO A 93 23.58 20.99 -5.40
CA PRO A 93 24.98 21.43 -5.26
C PRO A 93 25.51 21.24 -3.84
N VAL A 94 24.63 21.33 -2.83
CA VAL A 94 24.97 21.20 -1.41
C VAL A 94 24.30 19.96 -0.83
N PRO A 95 25.05 19.08 -0.13
CA PRO A 95 24.46 17.90 0.48
C PRO A 95 23.53 18.27 1.64
N LEU A 96 22.44 17.52 1.78
CA LEU A 96 21.57 17.54 2.95
C LEU A 96 21.70 16.23 3.72
N THR A 97 21.36 16.25 5.01
CA THR A 97 21.30 15.04 5.84
C THR A 97 19.87 14.85 6.33
N ALA A 98 19.20 13.79 5.87
CA ALA A 98 17.85 13.42 6.29
C ALA A 98 17.88 12.05 6.95
N GLN A 99 17.24 11.90 8.13
CA GLN A 99 17.26 10.65 8.92
C GLN A 99 18.67 10.10 9.23
N GLY A 100 19.69 10.97 9.24
CA GLY A 100 21.10 10.60 9.42
C GLY A 100 21.79 10.05 8.17
N VAL A 101 21.18 10.18 6.99
CA VAL A 101 21.77 9.84 5.69
C VAL A 101 22.12 11.12 4.94
N ARG A 102 23.40 11.29 4.60
CA ARG A 102 23.89 12.43 3.80
C ARG A 102 23.70 12.13 2.32
N THR A 103 23.07 13.04 1.59
CA THR A 103 22.78 12.89 0.15
C THR A 103 22.90 14.21 -0.59
N GLN A 104 23.29 14.15 -1.86
CA GLN A 104 23.20 15.24 -2.83
C GLN A 104 22.13 14.98 -3.89
N ARG A 105 21.40 13.86 -3.78
CA ARG A 105 20.43 13.41 -4.78
C ARG A 105 19.08 13.15 -4.13
N VAL A 106 18.04 13.69 -4.73
CA VAL A 106 16.64 13.46 -4.35
C VAL A 106 15.91 12.91 -5.58
N PHE A 107 15.01 11.97 -5.36
CA PHE A 107 14.16 11.39 -6.39
C PHE A 107 12.74 11.90 -6.19
N ALA A 108 12.07 12.30 -7.27
CA ALA A 108 10.67 12.68 -7.26
C ALA A 108 9.88 11.79 -8.23
N ASP A 109 8.86 11.12 -7.69
CA ASP A 109 7.96 10.22 -8.43
C ASP A 109 6.52 10.33 -7.88
N ALA A 110 5.64 9.41 -8.28
CA ALA A 110 4.24 9.40 -7.84
C ALA A 110 4.06 9.22 -6.32
N GLN A 111 5.04 8.64 -5.62
CA GLN A 111 5.01 8.46 -4.17
C GLN A 111 5.49 9.72 -3.43
N GLY A 112 6.18 10.63 -4.11
CA GLY A 112 6.64 11.91 -3.58
C GLY A 112 8.15 12.06 -3.68
N LEU A 113 8.76 12.70 -2.67
CA LEU A 113 10.20 12.90 -2.61
C LEU A 113 10.86 11.79 -1.78
N SER A 114 11.97 11.25 -2.29
CA SER A 114 12.75 10.22 -1.62
C SER A 114 14.26 10.38 -1.85
N ILE A 115 15.08 9.67 -1.06
CA ILE A 115 16.53 9.63 -1.18
C ILE A 115 17.01 8.18 -1.22
N ALA A 116 18.11 7.89 -1.92
CA ALA A 116 18.70 6.56 -1.92
C ALA A 116 19.35 6.26 -0.56
N ILE A 117 19.19 5.03 -0.08
CA ILE A 117 19.82 4.53 1.14
C ILE A 117 20.41 3.13 0.89
N ASP A 118 21.45 2.78 1.64
CA ASP A 118 22.00 1.41 1.65
C ASP A 118 21.24 0.49 2.62
N ALA A 119 21.58 -0.80 2.59
CA ALA A 119 20.97 -1.82 3.44
C ALA A 119 21.18 -1.56 4.95
N ALA A 120 22.33 -1.00 5.35
CA ALA A 120 22.63 -0.73 6.75
C ALA A 120 21.81 0.46 7.28
N ALA A 121 21.64 1.50 6.46
CA ALA A 121 20.77 2.63 6.74
C ALA A 121 19.30 2.19 6.79
N ARG A 122 18.86 1.33 5.87
CA ARG A 122 17.54 0.70 5.92
C ARG A 122 17.32 0.02 7.28
N ASP A 123 18.18 -0.91 7.69
CA ASP A 123 17.98 -1.66 8.94
C ASP A 123 17.89 -0.76 10.16
N ARG A 124 18.76 0.24 10.24
CA ARG A 124 18.75 1.22 11.32
C ARG A 124 17.45 2.04 11.34
N ILE A 125 16.96 2.49 10.18
CA ILE A 125 15.74 3.30 10.08
C ILE A 125 14.51 2.46 10.39
N VAL A 126 14.43 1.25 9.84
CA VAL A 126 13.36 0.27 10.10
C VAL A 126 13.27 -0.03 11.59
N ALA A 127 14.39 -0.33 12.25
CA ALA A 127 14.42 -0.61 13.67
C ALA A 127 14.05 0.63 14.52
N ARG A 128 14.57 1.82 14.17
CA ARG A 128 14.30 3.07 14.89
C ARG A 128 12.81 3.44 14.88
N HIS A 129 12.14 3.25 13.76
CA HIS A 129 10.75 3.66 13.56
C HIS A 129 9.74 2.52 13.68
N GLY A 130 10.20 1.29 13.99
CA GLY A 130 9.33 0.11 14.10
C GLY A 130 8.56 -0.21 12.81
N LEU A 131 9.18 0.04 11.66
CA LEU A 131 8.52 -0.12 10.35
C LEU A 131 8.26 -1.61 10.06
N GLN A 132 7.14 -1.90 9.42
CA GLN A 132 6.75 -3.26 9.06
C GLN A 132 6.88 -3.51 7.58
N LEU A 133 7.38 -4.70 7.24
CA LEU A 133 7.54 -5.13 5.87
C LEU A 133 6.18 -5.51 5.26
N GLN A 134 5.89 -4.90 4.11
CA GLN A 134 4.94 -5.35 3.12
C GLN A 134 5.69 -5.76 1.85
N SER A 135 5.33 -6.88 1.24
CA SER A 135 6.03 -7.37 0.05
C SER A 135 5.11 -7.93 -1.03
N SER A 136 5.53 -7.82 -2.30
CA SER A 136 4.83 -8.41 -3.43
C SER A 136 5.78 -9.11 -4.39
N THR A 137 5.34 -10.23 -4.97
CA THR A 137 6.03 -10.91 -6.07
C THR A 137 5.18 -11.01 -7.34
N LEU A 138 4.05 -10.31 -7.42
CA LEU A 138 3.12 -10.42 -8.56
C LEU A 138 3.60 -9.72 -9.82
N ARG A 139 4.42 -8.68 -9.68
CA ARG A 139 5.04 -7.94 -10.78
C ARG A 139 6.56 -8.00 -10.58
N GLU A 140 7.18 -6.87 -10.31
CA GLU A 140 8.57 -6.83 -9.84
C GLU A 140 8.60 -7.13 -8.34
N PRO A 141 9.56 -7.95 -7.87
CA PRO A 141 9.76 -8.19 -6.45
C PRO A 141 9.94 -6.85 -5.73
N PHE A 142 8.99 -6.54 -4.87
CA PHE A 142 8.93 -5.24 -4.22
C PHE A 142 8.78 -5.41 -2.71
N ARG A 143 9.51 -4.58 -1.97
CA ARG A 143 9.51 -4.55 -0.51
C ARG A 143 9.33 -3.12 -0.03
N VAL A 144 8.36 -2.91 0.85
CA VAL A 144 8.11 -1.63 1.51
C VAL A 144 8.12 -1.84 3.01
N TRP A 145 8.78 -0.95 3.73
CA TRP A 145 8.70 -0.83 5.17
C TRP A 145 7.98 0.47 5.51
N SER A 146 6.84 0.40 6.19
CA SER A 146 6.04 1.55 6.56
C SER A 146 5.52 1.43 8.00
N ALA A 147 5.14 2.55 8.60
CA ALA A 147 4.47 2.55 9.90
C ALA A 147 3.05 2.00 9.75
N ARG A 148 2.56 1.27 10.76
CA ARG A 148 1.18 0.78 10.77
C ARG A 148 0.18 1.93 10.83
N SER A 149 -0.84 1.88 9.97
CA SER A 149 -2.07 2.64 10.16
C SER A 149 -2.92 1.90 11.20
N VAL A 150 -2.81 2.27 12.47
CA VAL A 150 -3.52 1.58 13.57
C VAL A 150 -5.04 1.72 13.45
N ASP A 151 -5.53 2.78 12.80
CA ASP A 151 -6.96 3.08 12.68
C ASP A 151 -7.43 3.24 11.22
N GLY A 152 -6.61 2.81 10.24
CA GLY A 152 -6.89 3.08 8.83
C GLY A 152 -6.89 4.57 8.45
N ASN A 153 -6.54 5.45 9.39
CA ASN A 153 -6.57 6.90 9.29
C ASN A 153 -5.16 7.45 9.53
N THR A 154 -4.24 7.18 8.61
CA THR A 154 -2.94 7.86 8.58
C THR A 154 -3.11 9.23 7.96
N SER A 155 -3.67 10.17 8.72
CA SER A 155 -3.82 11.55 8.26
C SER A 155 -2.46 12.27 8.13
N ALA A 156 -1.43 11.77 8.81
CA ALA A 156 -0.07 12.29 8.76
C ALA A 156 0.85 11.39 7.91
N PRO A 157 1.68 11.97 7.02
CA PRO A 157 2.73 11.22 6.33
C PRO A 157 3.70 10.62 7.35
N SER A 158 4.16 9.40 7.11
CA SER A 158 5.10 8.68 7.98
C SER A 158 6.29 8.17 7.18
N ILE A 159 7.38 7.84 7.86
CA ILE A 159 8.59 7.32 7.22
C ILE A 159 8.27 6.02 6.47
N MET A 160 8.73 5.94 5.23
CA MET A 160 8.61 4.76 4.37
C MET A 160 9.98 4.45 3.77
N VAL A 161 10.33 3.16 3.71
CA VAL A 161 11.44 2.66 2.92
C VAL A 161 10.89 1.75 1.84
N SER A 162 11.33 1.88 0.59
CA SER A 162 10.95 1.00 -0.52
C SER A 162 12.19 0.40 -1.18
N SER A 163 12.06 -0.78 -1.76
CA SER A 163 13.09 -1.35 -2.65
C SER A 163 13.11 -0.61 -3.99
N ASP A 164 14.30 -0.41 -4.56
CA ASP A 164 14.53 0.22 -5.86
C ASP A 164 15.65 -0.52 -6.59
N GLY A 165 15.29 -1.47 -7.47
CA GLY A 165 16.24 -2.42 -8.05
C GLY A 165 17.02 -3.17 -6.96
N ASP A 166 18.34 -3.07 -7.00
CA ASP A 166 19.24 -3.65 -6.00
C ASP A 166 19.39 -2.79 -4.71
N GLY A 167 18.84 -1.57 -4.73
CA GLY A 167 18.96 -0.58 -3.65
C GLY A 167 17.65 -0.34 -2.88
N TYR A 168 17.64 0.77 -2.13
CA TYR A 168 16.48 1.20 -1.34
C TYR A 168 16.29 2.70 -1.45
N ARG A 169 15.03 3.15 -1.35
CA ARG A 169 14.64 4.55 -1.23
C ARG A 169 14.01 4.82 0.12
N LEU A 170 14.36 5.94 0.73
CA LEU A 170 13.72 6.50 1.91
C LEU A 170 12.85 7.68 1.49
N GLY A 171 11.57 7.62 1.81
CA GLY A 171 10.63 8.71 1.57
C GLY A 171 9.54 8.74 2.63
N CYS A 172 8.41 9.32 2.27
CA CYS A 172 7.23 9.37 3.12
C CYS A 172 6.08 8.62 2.47
N THR A 173 5.21 8.02 3.29
CA THR A 173 3.92 7.54 2.83
C THR A 173 3.18 8.71 2.17
N ALA A 174 2.64 8.49 0.98
CA ALA A 174 1.72 9.44 0.39
C ALA A 174 0.60 9.75 1.40
N GLN A 175 0.20 11.02 1.52
CA GLN A 175 -1.10 11.26 2.11
C GLN A 175 -2.09 10.61 1.17
N SER A 176 -2.84 9.63 1.67
CA SER A 176 -3.93 9.04 0.93
C SER A 176 -4.71 10.19 0.32
N ALA A 177 -4.77 10.24 -1.01
CA ALA A 177 -5.70 11.10 -1.72
C ALA A 177 -7.12 10.55 -1.47
N SER A 178 -7.56 10.56 -0.21
CA SER A 178 -8.97 10.75 0.10
C SER A 178 -9.26 12.20 -0.25
N THR A 179 -9.23 12.48 -1.54
CA THR A 179 -9.75 13.67 -2.17
C THR A 179 -11.15 13.90 -1.61
N GLN A 180 -11.30 15.00 -0.87
CA GLN A 180 -12.50 15.83 -0.77
C GLN A 180 -13.83 15.21 -1.24
N GLY A 181 -14.23 14.13 -0.61
CA GLY A 181 -15.45 13.43 -0.89
C GLY A 181 -15.56 12.33 0.13
N THR A 182 -16.53 12.45 1.03
CA THR A 182 -16.96 11.37 1.91
C THR A 182 -17.19 10.15 1.04
N LEU A 183 -16.23 9.21 1.02
CA LEU A 183 -16.43 7.92 0.36
C LEU A 183 -17.72 7.36 0.96
N PRO A 184 -18.67 6.85 0.14
CA PRO A 184 -19.88 6.25 0.66
C PRO A 184 -19.53 5.24 1.76
N LEU A 185 -20.29 5.20 2.86
CA LEU A 185 -20.04 4.32 4.02
C LEU A 185 -19.76 2.86 3.60
N ASP A 186 -20.38 2.38 2.52
CA ASP A 186 -20.16 1.04 1.95
C ASP A 186 -18.74 0.81 1.41
N ARG A 187 -18.04 1.86 0.94
CA ARG A 187 -16.61 1.80 0.57
C ARG A 187 -15.68 1.92 1.78
N GLN A 188 -16.16 2.42 2.92
CA GLN A 188 -15.38 2.48 4.15
C GLN A 188 -15.34 1.14 4.88
N GLN A 189 -16.34 0.27 4.67
CA GLN A 189 -16.34 -1.08 5.25
C GLN A 189 -15.31 -1.98 4.55
N ARG A 190 -14.22 -2.24 5.28
CA ARG A 190 -13.14 -3.17 4.93
C ARG A 190 -13.51 -4.59 5.34
N ALA A 191 -12.98 -5.59 4.63
CA ALA A 191 -13.08 -6.97 5.07
C ALA A 191 -12.29 -7.15 6.37
N ASP A 192 -12.91 -7.79 7.35
CA ASP A 192 -12.22 -8.19 8.58
C ASP A 192 -11.89 -9.70 8.58
N ALA A 193 -11.30 -10.18 9.68
CA ALA A 193 -10.97 -11.59 9.84
C ALA A 193 -12.20 -12.51 9.82
N ASN A 194 -13.36 -12.04 10.27
CA ASN A 194 -14.61 -12.82 10.25
C ASN A 194 -15.15 -12.94 8.83
N ASP A 195 -15.10 -11.88 8.04
CA ASP A 195 -15.48 -11.90 6.62
C ASP A 195 -14.64 -12.89 5.84
N LEU A 196 -13.31 -12.86 6.02
CA LEU A 196 -12.38 -13.78 5.38
C LEU A 196 -12.63 -15.23 5.80
N THR A 197 -12.77 -15.48 7.11
CA THR A 197 -13.06 -16.82 7.64
C THR A 197 -14.40 -17.34 7.10
N ALA A 198 -15.44 -16.50 7.10
CA ALA A 198 -16.75 -16.87 6.56
C ALA A 198 -16.69 -17.16 5.06
N ALA A 199 -15.90 -16.41 4.29
CA ALA A 199 -15.73 -16.64 2.86
C ALA A 199 -15.02 -17.97 2.58
N ILE A 200 -13.93 -18.25 3.31
CA ILE A 200 -13.20 -19.54 3.24
C ILE A 200 -14.12 -20.70 3.63
N GLU A 201 -15.01 -20.51 4.60
CA GLU A 201 -15.90 -21.54 5.09
C GLU A 201 -17.25 -21.63 4.35
N CYS A 202 -17.45 -20.97 3.21
CA CYS A 202 -18.75 -20.96 2.52
C CYS A 202 -19.94 -20.48 3.41
N ARG A 203 -19.66 -19.64 4.42
CA ARG A 203 -20.67 -19.08 5.33
C ARG A 203 -20.88 -17.57 5.14
N ALA A 204 -20.09 -16.94 4.27
CA ALA A 204 -20.19 -15.51 4.00
C ALA A 204 -21.50 -15.16 3.30
N ASP A 205 -22.12 -14.06 3.73
CA ASP A 205 -23.22 -13.43 3.02
C ASP A 205 -22.71 -12.54 1.87
N ASP A 206 -23.63 -12.01 1.05
CA ASP A 206 -23.29 -11.14 -0.09
C ASP A 206 -22.59 -9.83 0.33
N ALA A 207 -22.76 -9.36 1.57
CA ALA A 207 -22.07 -8.17 2.04
C ALA A 207 -20.61 -8.48 2.37
N ALA A 208 -20.35 -9.59 3.07
CA ALA A 208 -19.02 -10.10 3.37
C ALA A 208 -18.26 -10.44 2.08
N LEU A 209 -18.88 -11.15 1.13
CA LEU A 209 -18.25 -11.46 -0.17
C LEU A 209 -17.88 -10.20 -0.95
N ARG A 210 -18.72 -9.15 -0.90
CA ARG A 210 -18.40 -7.85 -1.52
C ARG A 210 -17.22 -7.15 -0.82
N ARG A 211 -17.11 -7.23 0.51
CA ARG A 211 -15.96 -6.70 1.26
C ARG A 211 -14.68 -7.44 0.90
N VAL A 212 -14.71 -8.78 0.88
CA VAL A 212 -13.58 -9.62 0.48
C VAL A 212 -13.16 -9.33 -0.97
N GLY A 213 -14.12 -9.24 -1.90
CA GLY A 213 -13.83 -8.89 -3.29
C GLY A 213 -13.14 -7.53 -3.45
N ARG A 214 -13.54 -6.52 -2.67
CA ARG A 214 -12.86 -5.21 -2.66
C ARG A 214 -11.44 -5.28 -2.11
N LEU A 215 -11.23 -6.04 -1.04
CA LEU A 215 -9.87 -6.28 -0.51
C LEU A 215 -8.98 -6.88 -1.60
N LEU A 216 -9.46 -7.94 -2.27
CA LEU A 216 -8.72 -8.57 -3.37
C LEU A 216 -8.44 -7.57 -4.49
N GLN A 217 -9.43 -6.81 -4.94
CA GLN A 217 -9.25 -5.81 -5.98
C GLN A 217 -8.21 -4.75 -5.57
N GLN A 218 -8.31 -4.20 -4.36
CA GLN A 218 -7.37 -3.20 -3.86
C GLN A 218 -5.94 -3.74 -3.83
N VAL A 219 -5.76 -4.98 -3.36
CA VAL A 219 -4.45 -5.63 -3.28
C VAL A 219 -3.86 -5.89 -4.68
N MET A 220 -4.68 -6.26 -5.64
CA MET A 220 -4.24 -6.60 -7.00
C MET A 220 -3.99 -5.37 -7.90
N GLU A 221 -4.74 -4.29 -7.68
CA GLU A 221 -4.74 -3.10 -8.54
C GLU A 221 -3.95 -1.93 -7.96
N GLN A 222 -3.91 -1.75 -6.64
CA GLN A 222 -3.28 -0.59 -6.01
C GLN A 222 -1.80 -0.81 -5.66
N PRO A 223 -1.00 0.28 -5.61
CA PRO A 223 0.34 0.24 -5.06
C PRO A 223 0.37 -0.29 -3.61
N GLN A 224 1.46 -0.95 -3.23
CA GLN A 224 1.57 -1.65 -1.94
C GLN A 224 1.50 -0.71 -0.74
N GLY A 225 1.94 0.54 -0.89
CA GLY A 225 1.79 1.56 0.15
C GLY A 225 0.35 1.95 0.45
N GLU A 226 -0.60 1.55 -0.40
CA GLU A 226 -2.05 1.76 -0.23
C GLU A 226 -2.80 0.49 0.18
N TRP A 227 -2.09 -0.61 0.42
CA TRP A 227 -2.71 -1.85 0.88
C TRP A 227 -3.29 -1.70 2.29
N PRO A 228 -4.36 -2.44 2.60
CA PRO A 228 -4.87 -2.52 3.96
C PRO A 228 -3.80 -3.00 4.93
N ALA A 229 -3.83 -2.48 6.16
CA ALA A 229 -2.81 -2.75 7.18
C ALA A 229 -2.74 -4.23 7.58
N GLU A 230 -3.82 -4.99 7.32
CA GLU A 230 -3.93 -6.41 7.58
C GLU A 230 -3.11 -7.24 6.57
N VAL A 231 -2.74 -6.69 5.42
CA VAL A 231 -1.99 -7.39 4.37
C VAL A 231 -0.49 -7.22 4.58
N ARG A 232 0.20 -8.35 4.73
CA ARG A 232 1.67 -8.44 4.87
C ARG A 232 2.35 -8.73 3.55
N ALA A 233 1.88 -9.72 2.79
CA ALA A 233 2.54 -10.06 1.53
C ALA A 233 1.56 -10.59 0.51
N VAL A 234 1.93 -10.49 -0.77
CA VAL A 234 1.14 -11.06 -1.87
C VAL A 234 2.05 -11.73 -2.87
N SER A 235 1.73 -12.96 -3.21
CA SER A 235 2.50 -13.76 -4.16
C SER A 235 1.57 -14.58 -5.07
N ALA A 236 2.13 -15.15 -6.12
CA ALA A 236 1.48 -16.15 -6.96
C ALA A 236 2.21 -17.49 -6.72
N PRO A 237 1.77 -18.32 -5.76
CA PRO A 237 2.44 -19.58 -5.47
C PRO A 237 2.24 -20.58 -6.62
N THR A 238 3.18 -21.52 -6.76
CA THR A 238 3.15 -22.56 -7.80
C THR A 238 2.53 -23.86 -7.30
N HIS A 239 1.51 -23.80 -6.44
CA HIS A 239 0.83 -25.01 -5.99
C HIS A 239 0.26 -25.76 -7.19
N ALA A 240 0.62 -27.03 -7.33
CA ALA A 240 0.14 -27.90 -8.39
C ALA A 240 -0.71 -29.02 -7.81
N ILE A 241 -1.72 -29.46 -8.56
CA ILE A 241 -2.49 -30.67 -8.27
C ILE A 241 -2.39 -31.57 -9.48
N ASN A 242 -1.83 -32.75 -9.30
CA ASN A 242 -1.61 -33.72 -10.38
C ASN A 242 -0.85 -33.08 -11.56
N GLY A 243 0.22 -32.33 -11.25
CA GLY A 243 1.05 -31.63 -12.22
C GLY A 243 0.46 -30.35 -12.81
N THR A 244 -0.78 -29.98 -12.46
CA THR A 244 -1.44 -28.77 -12.97
C THR A 244 -1.33 -27.64 -11.96
N VAL A 245 -0.61 -26.57 -12.32
CA VAL A 245 -0.45 -25.37 -11.47
C VAL A 245 -1.77 -24.64 -11.33
N LEU A 246 -2.15 -24.33 -10.09
CA LEU A 246 -3.35 -23.57 -9.77
C LEU A 246 -3.13 -22.08 -10.06
N PRO A 247 -4.02 -21.41 -10.81
CA PRO A 247 -3.94 -19.97 -11.04
C PRO A 247 -4.52 -19.20 -9.84
N ILE A 248 -3.76 -19.18 -8.74
CA ILE A 248 -4.15 -18.57 -7.47
C ILE A 248 -3.17 -17.47 -7.04
N PHE A 249 -3.71 -16.48 -6.34
CA PHE A 249 -2.94 -15.48 -5.60
C PHE A 249 -2.96 -15.85 -4.12
N GLN A 250 -1.82 -15.71 -3.46
CA GLN A 250 -1.70 -15.85 -2.01
C GLN A 250 -1.54 -14.49 -1.38
N ILE A 251 -2.36 -14.20 -0.39
CA ILE A 251 -2.32 -13.03 0.47
C ILE A 251 -1.93 -13.50 1.86
N GLU A 252 -0.79 -13.02 2.34
CA GLU A 252 -0.34 -13.24 3.71
C GLU A 252 -0.83 -12.10 4.59
N LEU A 253 -1.45 -12.46 5.71
CA LEU A 253 -2.03 -11.54 6.68
C LEU A 253 -1.05 -11.24 7.81
N GLN A 254 -1.20 -10.07 8.42
CA GLN A 254 -0.46 -9.71 9.63
C GLN A 254 -0.95 -10.48 10.85
N THR A 255 -2.26 -10.67 10.97
CA THR A 255 -2.89 -11.43 12.05
C THR A 255 -3.40 -12.75 11.47
N PRO A 256 -2.91 -13.90 11.97
CA PRO A 256 -3.39 -15.19 11.51
C PRO A 256 -4.90 -15.39 11.75
N LEU A 257 -5.55 -16.09 10.83
CA LEU A 257 -6.90 -16.60 10.95
C LEU A 257 -6.89 -17.96 11.65
N GLN A 258 -8.05 -18.33 12.22
CA GLN A 258 -8.33 -19.68 12.68
C GLN A 258 -9.33 -20.32 11.73
N ILE A 259 -8.88 -21.29 10.94
CA ILE A 259 -9.71 -22.03 9.99
C ILE A 259 -9.79 -23.47 10.49
N GLN A 260 -10.98 -23.92 10.88
CA GLN A 260 -11.17 -25.30 11.38
C GLN A 260 -10.19 -25.67 12.52
N GLY A 261 -9.95 -24.73 13.44
CA GLY A 261 -9.02 -24.90 14.56
C GLY A 261 -7.53 -24.87 14.18
N ILE A 262 -7.21 -24.59 12.92
CA ILE A 262 -5.84 -24.50 12.40
C ILE A 262 -5.51 -23.03 12.14
N THR A 263 -4.38 -22.60 12.69
CA THR A 263 -3.87 -21.23 12.52
C THR A 263 -3.20 -21.09 11.16
N THR A 264 -3.59 -20.10 10.39
CA THR A 264 -2.98 -19.76 9.09
C THR A 264 -3.05 -18.26 8.85
N ASP A 265 -1.99 -17.69 8.29
CA ASP A 265 -1.96 -16.32 7.80
C ASP A 265 -2.09 -16.24 6.28
N LYS A 266 -2.29 -17.36 5.57
CA LYS A 266 -2.28 -17.41 4.11
C LYS A 266 -3.68 -17.63 3.55
N VAL A 267 -4.21 -16.60 2.91
CA VAL A 267 -5.46 -16.65 2.16
C VAL A 267 -5.15 -16.77 0.67
N LEU A 268 -5.80 -17.73 0.01
CA LEU A 268 -5.70 -17.94 -1.42
C LEU A 268 -6.95 -17.43 -2.11
N ALA A 269 -6.77 -16.76 -3.26
CA ALA A 269 -7.86 -16.30 -4.09
C ALA A 269 -7.62 -16.67 -5.55
N ALA A 270 -8.64 -17.20 -6.23
CA ALA A 270 -8.62 -17.39 -7.68
C ALA A 270 -9.62 -16.45 -8.37
N PRO A 271 -9.29 -15.91 -9.56
CA PRO A 271 -10.25 -15.19 -10.40
C PRO A 271 -11.55 -15.95 -10.68
N ALA A 272 -11.49 -17.29 -10.67
CA ALA A 272 -12.63 -18.18 -10.86
C ALA A 272 -13.58 -18.25 -9.65
N GLY A 273 -13.43 -17.41 -8.63
CA GLY A 273 -14.33 -17.35 -7.48
C GLY A 273 -13.98 -18.33 -6.35
N LEU A 274 -12.72 -18.77 -6.27
CA LEU A 274 -12.21 -19.53 -5.12
C LEU A 274 -11.68 -18.56 -4.06
N THR A 275 -12.10 -18.74 -2.81
CA THR A 275 -11.45 -18.17 -1.62
C THR A 275 -11.10 -19.31 -0.68
N ALA A 276 -9.82 -19.51 -0.41
CA ALA A 276 -9.31 -20.63 0.38
C ALA A 276 -8.25 -20.18 1.38
N ALA A 277 -7.88 -21.08 2.28
CA ALA A 277 -6.73 -20.96 3.16
C ALA A 277 -5.69 -22.01 2.77
N ASP A 278 -4.42 -21.62 2.76
CA ASP A 278 -3.29 -22.56 2.79
C ASP A 278 -3.04 -22.95 4.25
N LEU A 279 -3.28 -24.22 4.58
CA LEU A 279 -3.10 -24.76 5.92
C LEU A 279 -1.72 -25.42 6.12
N GLY A 280 -0.86 -25.38 5.11
CA GLY A 280 0.45 -26.01 5.10
C GLY A 280 0.37 -27.54 5.00
N ARG A 281 1.44 -28.19 5.45
CA ARG A 281 1.57 -29.66 5.42
C ARG A 281 0.94 -30.29 6.65
N ILE A 282 -0.39 -30.35 6.64
CA ILE A 282 -1.18 -30.98 7.70
C ILE A 282 -1.85 -32.27 7.22
N ASN A 283 -2.41 -33.02 8.16
CA ASN A 283 -3.17 -34.22 7.83
C ASN A 283 -4.49 -33.84 7.13
N VAL A 284 -4.63 -34.17 5.85
CA VAL A 284 -5.84 -33.88 5.08
C VAL A 284 -7.10 -34.55 5.67
N ALA A 285 -6.97 -35.69 6.35
CA ALA A 285 -8.12 -36.43 6.87
C ALA A 285 -8.88 -35.65 7.96
N SER A 286 -8.18 -34.90 8.83
CA SER A 286 -8.86 -34.06 9.84
C SER A 286 -9.58 -32.89 9.18
N VAL A 287 -8.96 -32.26 8.19
CA VAL A 287 -9.57 -31.15 7.43
C VAL A 287 -10.82 -31.61 6.68
N LEU A 288 -10.78 -32.81 6.08
CA LEU A 288 -11.95 -33.40 5.42
C LEU A 288 -13.09 -33.61 6.42
N LEU A 289 -12.80 -34.19 7.59
CA LEU A 289 -13.79 -34.40 8.63
C LEU A 289 -14.47 -33.09 9.07
N ASP A 290 -13.67 -32.05 9.35
CA ASP A 290 -14.17 -30.74 9.77
C ASP A 290 -14.91 -30.00 8.65
N ALA A 291 -14.56 -30.27 7.39
CA ALA A 291 -15.29 -29.80 6.21
C ALA A 291 -16.57 -30.61 5.92
N GLY A 292 -16.79 -31.71 6.65
CA GLY A 292 -17.87 -32.67 6.38
C GLY A 292 -17.71 -33.40 5.04
N LEU A 293 -16.47 -33.52 4.55
CA LEU A 293 -16.11 -34.21 3.32
C LEU A 293 -15.57 -35.62 3.63
N THR A 294 -15.69 -36.50 2.65
CA THR A 294 -15.27 -37.91 2.74
C THR A 294 -14.70 -38.33 1.39
N THR A 295 -14.14 -39.54 1.29
CA THR A 295 -13.62 -40.10 0.04
C THR A 295 -14.64 -40.13 -1.10
N ALA A 296 -15.94 -40.23 -0.80
CA ALA A 296 -17.01 -40.19 -1.80
C ALA A 296 -17.11 -38.83 -2.53
N HIS A 297 -16.58 -37.77 -1.92
CA HIS A 297 -16.57 -36.41 -2.47
C HIS A 297 -15.33 -36.13 -3.32
N GLN A 298 -14.42 -37.11 -3.47
CA GLN A 298 -13.19 -36.94 -4.20
C GLN A 298 -13.45 -36.88 -5.71
N GLN A 299 -12.88 -35.89 -6.39
CA GLN A 299 -12.83 -35.85 -7.84
C GLN A 299 -11.96 -36.99 -8.38
N ALA A 300 -12.40 -37.61 -9.47
CA ALA A 300 -11.72 -38.77 -10.04
C ALA A 300 -10.29 -38.43 -10.47
N GLY A 301 -9.31 -39.20 -9.97
CA GLY A 301 -7.91 -39.10 -10.37
C GLY A 301 -7.13 -37.92 -9.77
N VAL A 302 -7.73 -37.10 -8.90
CA VAL A 302 -7.04 -35.95 -8.27
C VAL A 302 -7.30 -35.90 -6.76
N GLN A 303 -6.42 -35.23 -6.02
CA GLN A 303 -6.55 -35.03 -4.57
C GLN A 303 -7.38 -33.77 -4.25
N VAL A 304 -8.59 -33.71 -4.80
CA VAL A 304 -9.56 -32.62 -4.59
C VAL A 304 -10.87 -33.24 -4.13
N TRP A 305 -11.42 -32.74 -3.03
CA TRP A 305 -12.72 -33.13 -2.49
C TRP A 305 -13.64 -31.93 -2.52
N GLN A 306 -14.84 -32.12 -3.05
CA GLN A 306 -15.81 -31.03 -3.15
C GLN A 306 -17.23 -31.47 -2.85
N ARG A 307 -17.99 -30.57 -2.24
CA ARG A 307 -19.42 -30.75 -2.00
C ARG A 307 -20.13 -29.42 -2.07
N GLU A 308 -21.29 -29.38 -2.69
CA GLU A 308 -22.19 -28.23 -2.60
C GLU A 308 -22.49 -27.90 -1.14
N ALA A 309 -22.30 -26.63 -0.77
CA ALA A 309 -22.57 -26.09 0.55
C ALA A 309 -23.88 -25.28 0.55
N SER A 310 -24.11 -24.48 -0.48
CA SER A 310 -25.32 -23.67 -0.62
C SER A 310 -25.58 -23.23 -2.06
N ARG A 311 -26.81 -22.76 -2.31
CA ARG A 311 -27.22 -22.09 -3.56
C ARG A 311 -27.84 -20.74 -3.24
N SER A 312 -27.55 -19.75 -4.08
CA SER A 312 -28.16 -18.42 -4.00
C SER A 312 -28.66 -17.98 -5.38
N SER A 313 -29.85 -17.40 -5.42
CA SER A 313 -30.40 -16.82 -6.65
C SER A 313 -29.82 -15.43 -6.87
N LEU A 314 -29.34 -15.16 -8.09
CA LEU A 314 -28.83 -13.86 -8.49
C LEU A 314 -29.94 -13.04 -9.18
N PRO A 315 -29.90 -11.69 -9.07
CA PRO A 315 -30.84 -10.82 -9.78
C PRO A 315 -30.86 -11.02 -11.31
N SER A 316 -29.78 -11.57 -11.87
CA SER A 316 -29.67 -11.91 -13.30
C SER A 316 -30.50 -13.14 -13.71
N GLY A 317 -31.16 -13.83 -12.77
CA GLY A 317 -31.83 -15.11 -13.01
C GLY A 317 -30.87 -16.31 -13.03
N SER A 318 -29.59 -16.12 -12.69
CA SER A 318 -28.63 -17.21 -12.51
C SER A 318 -28.67 -17.73 -11.08
N ILE A 319 -28.26 -18.98 -10.88
CA ILE A 319 -28.00 -19.57 -9.56
C ILE A 319 -26.49 -19.58 -9.35
N ARG A 320 -26.04 -18.99 -8.24
CA ARG A 320 -24.68 -19.18 -7.75
C ARG A 320 -24.66 -20.39 -6.82
N ILE A 321 -23.75 -21.31 -7.10
CA ILE A 321 -23.52 -22.48 -6.26
C ILE A 321 -22.22 -22.24 -5.50
N HIS A 322 -22.28 -22.42 -4.18
CA HIS A 322 -21.11 -22.42 -3.32
C HIS A 322 -20.73 -23.85 -3.00
N GLU A 323 -19.48 -24.21 -3.27
CA GLU A 323 -18.95 -25.54 -3.04
C GLU A 323 -17.84 -25.47 -2.01
N ARG A 324 -17.95 -26.30 -0.97
CA ARG A 324 -16.86 -26.52 -0.03
C ARG A 324 -15.81 -27.37 -0.72
N VAL A 325 -14.57 -26.91 -0.71
CA VAL A 325 -13.43 -27.58 -1.35
C VAL A 325 -12.34 -27.83 -0.33
N VAL A 326 -11.77 -29.03 -0.35
CA VAL A 326 -10.47 -29.35 0.25
C VAL A 326 -9.60 -29.92 -0.84
N ALA A 327 -8.34 -29.50 -0.91
CA ALA A 327 -7.39 -30.00 -1.89
C ALA A 327 -6.05 -30.30 -1.24
N ARG A 328 -5.33 -31.29 -1.77
CA ARG A 328 -3.93 -31.54 -1.43
C ARG A 328 -3.07 -31.33 -2.66
N ALA A 329 -2.20 -30.35 -2.59
CA ALA A 329 -1.22 -30.07 -3.62
C ALA A 329 -0.10 -31.12 -3.66
N ASP A 330 0.60 -31.19 -4.78
CA ASP A 330 1.69 -32.14 -5.06
C ASP A 330 2.87 -31.96 -4.09
N ASP A 331 3.08 -30.74 -3.59
CA ASP A 331 4.08 -30.41 -2.57
C ASP A 331 3.66 -30.83 -1.14
N GLY A 332 2.49 -31.47 -1.01
CA GLY A 332 1.90 -31.95 0.23
C GLY A 332 1.07 -30.93 0.99
N THR A 333 0.96 -29.70 0.50
CA THR A 333 0.18 -28.62 1.13
C THR A 333 -1.32 -28.91 1.06
N VAL A 334 -2.04 -28.65 2.14
CA VAL A 334 -3.50 -28.81 2.21
C VAL A 334 -4.16 -27.43 2.13
N LEU A 335 -5.09 -27.31 1.19
CA LEU A 335 -5.89 -26.12 0.96
C LEU A 335 -7.34 -26.42 1.35
N THR A 336 -8.01 -25.48 2.01
CA THR A 336 -9.45 -25.59 2.33
C THR A 336 -10.15 -24.29 1.99
N GLY A 337 -11.34 -24.33 1.41
CA GLY A 337 -11.98 -23.10 0.96
C GLY A 337 -13.37 -23.26 0.39
N CYS A 338 -13.86 -22.14 -0.14
CA CYS A 338 -15.11 -22.06 -0.85
C CYS A 338 -14.88 -21.67 -2.30
N SER A 339 -15.38 -22.50 -3.21
CA SER A 339 -15.50 -22.17 -4.62
C SER A 339 -16.90 -21.67 -4.91
N SER A 340 -17.03 -20.69 -5.81
CA SER A 340 -18.34 -20.28 -6.33
C SER A 340 -18.40 -20.48 -7.84
N SER A 341 -19.41 -21.19 -8.32
CA SER A 341 -19.74 -21.32 -9.74
C SER A 341 -21.10 -20.68 -10.02
N GLN A 342 -21.35 -20.30 -11.28
CA GLN A 342 -22.64 -19.76 -11.70
C GLN A 342 -23.23 -20.65 -12.79
N MET A 343 -24.51 -20.98 -12.65
CA MET A 343 -25.29 -21.63 -13.71
C MET A 343 -26.54 -20.79 -13.98
N ARG A 344 -27.00 -20.73 -15.23
CA ARG A 344 -28.32 -20.12 -15.48
C ARG A 344 -29.38 -20.96 -14.76
N ALA A 345 -30.34 -20.33 -14.09
CA ALA A 345 -31.50 -21.08 -13.64
C ALA A 345 -32.13 -21.69 -14.89
N ALA A 346 -32.26 -23.01 -14.94
CA ALA A 346 -33.04 -23.63 -16.00
C ALA A 346 -34.43 -23.01 -15.94
N ALA A 347 -34.84 -22.30 -17.00
CA ALA A 347 -36.25 -22.07 -17.23
C ALA A 347 -36.88 -23.46 -17.15
N SER A 348 -37.82 -23.64 -16.22
CA SER A 348 -38.49 -24.91 -16.00
C SER A 348 -39.06 -25.44 -17.31
N ASP A 349 -38.32 -26.34 -17.96
CA ASP A 349 -38.80 -27.14 -19.08
C ASP A 349 -38.08 -28.50 -19.05
N PRO A 350 -38.80 -29.62 -18.80
CA PRO A 350 -38.21 -30.91 -18.50
C PRO A 350 -37.89 -31.65 -19.80
N GLN A 351 -36.91 -31.19 -20.59
CA GLN A 351 -36.43 -31.96 -21.77
C GLN A 351 -35.14 -31.37 -22.36
N SER A 352 -34.01 -31.51 -21.67
CA SER A 352 -32.67 -31.50 -22.31
C SER A 352 -31.60 -31.90 -21.29
N ALA A 353 -31.67 -33.15 -20.85
CA ALA A 353 -30.48 -33.84 -20.39
C ALA A 353 -29.55 -34.05 -21.61
N ASN A 354 -28.24 -33.89 -21.38
CA ASN A 354 -27.10 -34.13 -22.27
C ASN A 354 -26.66 -32.93 -23.12
N ILE A 355 -25.63 -32.20 -22.65
CA ILE A 355 -24.33 -32.07 -23.35
C ILE A 355 -23.22 -31.93 -22.27
N PRO A 356 -22.17 -32.78 -22.28
CA PRO A 356 -21.03 -32.67 -21.37
C PRO A 356 -19.94 -31.72 -21.91
N HIS A 357 -19.31 -30.95 -21.01
CA HIS A 357 -17.97 -30.40 -21.20
C HIS A 357 -17.15 -30.65 -19.94
#